data_AF-A0A0M9UE08-F1
#
_entry.id   AF-A0A0M9UE08-F1
#
_cell.length_a   1.000
_cell.length_b   1.000
_cell.length_c   1.000
_cell.angle_alpha   90.00
_cell.angle_beta   90.00
_cell.angle_gamma   90.00
#
_symmetry.space_group_name_H-M   'P 1'
#
loop_
_entity.id
_entity.type
_entity.pdbx_description
1 polymer ?
#
loop_
_entity_poly.entity_id
_entity_poly.type
_entity_poly.pdbx_seq_one_letter_code
_entity_poly.pdbx_strand_id
1 'polypeptide(L)'
;MARRLELHLTPEQRRELEDIRDNHPLRYMRERAEALLKIAEGKSGREVALKHLPKERQPDTVYRWVHRYQKEGVKGLFIRPGRGRKPKKRKDA
;
A
#
# COMPACT_ATOMS: atom_id res chain seq x y z
N MET A 1 2.79 14.69 18.22
CA MET A 1 2.13 13.39 18.44
C MET A 1 1.84 12.75 17.10
N ALA A 2 2.19 11.47 16.89
CA ALA A 2 1.92 10.79 15.63
C ALA A 2 0.41 10.52 15.51
N ARG A 3 -0.24 11.07 14.47
CA ARG A 3 -1.65 10.81 14.19
C ARG A 3 -1.81 9.34 13.81
N ARG A 4 -2.72 8.62 14.48
CA ARG A 4 -3.04 7.24 14.14
C ARG A 4 -3.59 7.22 12.71
N LEU A 5 -3.02 6.38 11.86
CA LEU A 5 -3.54 6.18 10.52
C LEU A 5 -4.74 5.24 10.64
N GLU A 6 -5.93 5.77 10.37
CA GLU A 6 -7.18 5.01 10.40
C GLU A 6 -7.71 4.84 8.98
N LEU A 7 -8.16 3.62 8.66
CA LEU A 7 -8.73 3.28 7.37
C LEU A 7 -10.09 2.62 7.60
N HIS A 8 -11.16 3.32 7.25
CA HIS A 8 -12.51 2.78 7.32
C HIS A 8 -12.84 2.17 5.95
N LEU A 9 -13.19 0.88 5.95
CA LEU A 9 -13.56 0.13 4.76
C LEU A 9 -15.05 -0.19 4.82
N THR A 10 -15.77 -0.02 3.70
CA THR A 10 -17.10 -0.63 3.56
C THR A 10 -16.99 -2.16 3.47
N PRO A 11 -18.08 -2.91 3.71
CA PRO A 11 -18.06 -4.37 3.53
C PRO A 11 -17.59 -4.81 2.14
N GLU A 12 -17.97 -4.07 1.09
CA GLU A 12 -17.57 -4.35 -0.30
C GLU A 12 -16.07 -4.12 -0.49
N GLN A 13 -15.54 -3.00 0.01
CA GLN A 13 -14.11 -2.68 -0.05
C GLN A 13 -13.26 -3.68 0.72
N ARG A 14 -13.74 -4.11 1.90
CA ARG A 14 -13.08 -5.15 2.68
C ARG A 14 -13.02 -6.45 1.90
N ARG A 15 -14.14 -6.88 1.31
CA ARG A 15 -14.22 -8.10 0.51
C ARG A 15 -13.33 -8.04 -0.74
N GLU A 16 -13.27 -6.90 -1.41
CA GLU A 16 -12.38 -6.68 -2.56
C GLU A 16 -10.90 -6.83 -2.16
N LEU A 17 -10.50 -6.24 -1.02
CA LEU A 17 -9.13 -6.37 -0.51
C LEU A 17 -8.80 -7.79 -0.03
N GLU A 18 -9.76 -8.50 0.56
CA GLU A 18 -9.61 -9.91 0.93
C GLU A 18 -9.41 -10.80 -0.30
N ASP A 19 -10.22 -10.61 -1.35
CA ASP A 19 -10.04 -11.32 -2.62
C ASP A 19 -8.67 -11.03 -3.26
N ILE A 20 -8.24 -9.76 -3.26
CA ILE A 20 -6.91 -9.39 -3.77
C ILE A 20 -5.81 -10.05 -2.94
N ARG A 21 -5.94 -10.07 -1.61
CA ARG A 21 -4.95 -10.68 -0.72
C ARG A 21 -4.79 -12.17 -1.02
N ASP A 22 -5.89 -12.88 -1.28
CA ASP A 22 -5.88 -14.35 -1.37
C ASP A 22 -5.61 -14.83 -2.80
N ASN A 23 -6.14 -14.15 -3.82
CA ASN A 23 -6.19 -14.65 -5.19
C ASN A 23 -5.33 -13.88 -6.20
N HIS A 24 -4.92 -12.65 -5.91
CA HIS A 24 -4.28 -11.80 -6.94
C HIS A 24 -2.92 -12.37 -7.36
N PRO A 25 -2.60 -12.48 -8.67
CA PRO A 25 -1.36 -13.12 -9.14
C PRO A 25 -0.07 -12.39 -8.70
N LEU A 26 -0.13 -11.06 -8.66
CA LEU A 26 1.01 -10.21 -8.26
C LEU A 26 1.23 -10.19 -6.74
N ARG A 27 2.40 -10.68 -6.29
CA ARG A 27 2.78 -10.71 -4.86
C ARG A 27 2.68 -9.35 -4.16
N TYR A 28 3.08 -8.27 -4.82
CA TYR A 28 3.03 -6.93 -4.20
C TYR A 28 1.60 -6.42 -4.01
N MET A 29 0.62 -6.90 -4.80
CA MET A 29 -0.78 -6.54 -4.62
C MET A 29 -1.33 -7.21 -3.37
N ARG A 30 -1.05 -8.51 -3.19
CA ARG A 30 -1.41 -9.26 -1.98
C ARG A 30 -0.86 -8.60 -0.72
N GLU A 31 0.43 -8.25 -0.74
CA GLU A 31 1.11 -7.55 0.36
C GLU A 31 0.46 -6.18 0.68
N ARG A 32 0.12 -5.39 -0.34
CA ARG A 32 -0.52 -4.08 -0.13
C ARG A 32 -1.94 -4.22 0.42
N ALA A 33 -2.70 -5.19 -0.06
CA ALA A 33 -4.04 -5.47 0.42
C ALA A 33 -4.01 -5.95 1.88
N GLU A 34 -3.09 -6.84 2.23
CA GLU A 34 -2.85 -7.27 3.61
C GLU A 34 -2.56 -6.07 4.53
N ALA A 35 -1.68 -5.15 4.11
CA ALA A 35 -1.36 -3.96 4.89
C ALA A 35 -2.61 -3.11 5.20
N LEU A 36 -3.48 -2.90 4.20
CA LEU A 36 -4.70 -2.11 4.36
C LEU A 36 -5.72 -2.80 5.28
N LEU A 37 -5.93 -4.10 5.12
CA LEU A 37 -6.82 -4.89 5.98
C LEU A 37 -6.38 -4.80 7.45
N LYS A 38 -5.08 -4.93 7.72
CA LYS A 38 -4.54 -4.82 9.09
C LYS A 38 -4.71 -3.43 9.70
N ILE A 39 -4.60 -2.38 8.90
CA ILE A 39 -4.83 -1.00 9.38
C ILE A 39 -6.32 -0.78 9.63
N ALA A 40 -7.20 -1.34 8.80
CA ALA A 40 -8.65 -1.31 9.01
C ALA A 40 -9.09 -2.14 10.23
N GLU A 41 -8.30 -3.15 10.64
CA GLU A 41 -8.45 -3.86 11.92
C GLU A 41 -7.94 -3.04 13.13
N GLY A 42 -7.42 -1.83 12.93
CA GLY A 42 -6.96 -0.93 13.99
C GLY A 42 -5.47 -1.00 14.32
N LYS A 43 -4.69 -1.82 13.59
CA LYS A 43 -3.23 -1.87 13.77
C LYS A 43 -2.57 -0.59 13.26
N SER A 44 -1.50 -0.16 13.92
CA SER A 44 -0.77 1.02 13.47
C SER A 44 0.02 0.73 12.19
N GLY A 45 0.10 1.68 11.26
CA GLY A 45 0.88 1.49 10.03
C GLY A 45 2.36 1.17 10.29
N ARG A 46 2.93 1.64 11.41
CA ARG A 46 4.30 1.27 11.84
C ARG A 46 4.39 -0.20 12.23
N GLU A 47 3.45 -0.67 13.05
CA GLU A 47 3.41 -2.07 13.47
C GLU A 47 3.20 -3.00 12.26
N VAL A 48 2.30 -2.62 11.36
CA VAL A 48 2.05 -3.36 10.12
C VAL A 48 3.32 -3.45 9.28
N ALA A 49 4.00 -2.32 9.07
CA ALA A 49 5.22 -2.26 8.26
C ALA A 49 6.36 -3.14 8.80
N LEU A 50 6.44 -3.33 10.12
CA LEU A 50 7.56 -4.02 10.77
C LEU A 50 7.26 -5.48 11.16
N LYS A 51 5.99 -5.83 11.42
CA LYS A 51 5.65 -7.11 12.06
C LYS A 51 4.60 -7.93 11.32
N HIS A 52 3.76 -7.32 10.49
CA HIS A 52 2.59 -7.99 9.89
C HIS A 52 2.66 -8.10 8.37
N LEU A 53 3.84 -7.87 7.77
CA LEU A 53 4.06 -8.07 6.35
C LEU A 53 5.15 -9.14 6.11
N PRO A 54 5.09 -9.88 4.98
CA PRO A 54 6.10 -10.88 4.65
C PRO A 54 7.53 -10.35 4.54
N LYS A 55 7.68 -9.04 4.33
CA LYS A 55 8.95 -8.34 4.36
C LYS A 55 8.75 -7.00 5.04
N GLU A 56 9.68 -6.64 5.92
CA GLU A 56 9.68 -5.33 6.57
C GLU A 56 9.70 -4.20 5.53
N ARG A 57 8.92 -3.16 5.82
CA ARG A 57 8.82 -1.95 5.03
C ARG A 57 9.11 -0.75 5.91
N GLN A 58 9.55 0.33 5.26
CA GLN A 58 9.52 1.63 5.91
C GLN A 58 8.06 2.02 6.18
N PRO A 59 7.71 2.49 7.39
CA PRO A 59 6.35 2.93 7.71
C PRO A 59 5.76 3.93 6.70
N ASP A 60 6.59 4.85 6.18
CA ASP A 60 6.19 5.83 5.14
C ASP A 60 5.74 5.19 3.83
N THR A 61 6.18 3.96 3.55
CA THR A 61 5.72 3.21 2.37
C THR A 61 4.28 2.74 2.58
N VAL A 62 3.97 2.24 3.78
CA VAL A 62 2.62 1.81 4.15
C VAL A 62 1.67 3.01 4.20
N TYR A 63 2.10 4.14 4.77
CA TYR A 63 1.32 5.38 4.74
C TYR A 63 0.99 5.82 3.31
N ARG A 64 1.97 5.74 2.41
CA ARG A 64 1.74 6.04 0.99
C ARG A 64 0.76 5.08 0.32
N TRP A 65 0.70 3.81 0.71
CA TRP A 65 -0.31 2.89 0.19
C TRP A 65 -1.71 3.28 0.65
N VAL A 66 -1.88 3.60 1.93
CA VAL A 66 -3.17 4.02 2.49
C VAL A 66 -3.68 5.29 1.83
N HIS A 67 -2.84 6.32 1.72
CA HIS A 67 -3.24 7.57 1.06
C HIS A 67 -3.62 7.38 -0.41
N ARG A 68 -2.92 6.49 -1.13
CA ARG A 68 -3.27 6.18 -2.53
C ARG A 68 -4.58 5.41 -2.62
N TYR A 69 -4.79 4.45 -1.74
CA TYR A 69 -6.02 3.68 -1.69
C TYR A 69 -7.22 4.57 -1.35
N GLN A 70 -7.10 5.47 -0.38
CA GLN A 70 -8.17 6.44 -0.06
C GLN A 70 -8.51 7.36 -1.24
N LYS A 71 -7.53 7.69 -2.09
CA LYS A 71 -7.73 8.57 -3.25
C LYS A 71 -8.25 7.84 -4.50
N GLU A 72 -7.79 6.61 -4.74
CA GLU A 72 -7.91 5.93 -6.03
C GLU A 72 -8.45 4.50 -5.94
N GLY A 73 -8.76 4.03 -4.73
CA GLY A 73 -9.13 2.64 -4.45
C GLY A 73 -8.00 1.67 -4.82
N VAL A 74 -8.37 0.46 -5.24
CA VAL A 74 -7.43 -0.59 -5.65
C VAL A 74 -6.49 -0.15 -6.77
N LYS A 75 -6.93 0.75 -7.67
CA LYS A 75 -6.07 1.31 -8.74
C LYS A 75 -4.82 2.00 -8.17
N GLY A 76 -4.95 2.63 -7.00
CA GLY A 76 -3.85 3.28 -6.28
C GLY A 76 -2.79 2.32 -5.75
N LEU A 77 -3.11 1.03 -5.65
CA LEU A 77 -2.20 -0.02 -5.19
C LEU A 77 -1.30 -0.56 -6.29
N PHE A 78 -1.55 -0.26 -7.57
CA PHE A 78 -0.66 -0.67 -8.65
C PHE A 78 0.65 0.13 -8.63
N ILE A 79 1.73 -0.48 -9.12
CA ILE A 79 2.97 0.26 -9.38
C ILE A 79 2.71 1.15 -10.60
N ARG A 80 2.78 2.47 -10.42
CA ARG A 80 2.67 3.41 -11.53
C ARG A 80 3.88 3.34 -12.45
N PRO A 81 3.70 3.49 -13.77
CA PRO A 81 4.80 3.62 -14.72
C PRO A 81 5.66 4.85 -14.40
N GLY A 82 6.96 4.78 -14.69
CA GLY A 82 7.88 5.91 -14.51
C GLY A 82 8.46 6.10 -13.10
N ARG A 83 8.35 5.11 -12.20
CA ARG A 83 8.93 5.16 -10.84
C ARG A 83 10.45 4.95 -10.79
N GLY A 84 11.13 4.94 -11.95
CA GLY A 84 12.59 4.89 -12.08
C GLY A 84 13.23 6.27 -12.14
N ARG A 85 14.52 6.36 -11.83
CA ARG A 85 15.31 7.58 -12.01
C ARG A 85 15.28 7.96 -13.50
N LYS A 86 14.75 9.14 -13.84
CA LYS A 86 14.90 9.69 -15.20
C LYS A 86 16.40 9.73 -15.54
N PRO A 87 16.84 9.20 -16.69
CA PRO A 87 18.24 9.30 -17.08
C PRO A 87 18.62 10.79 -17.19
N LYS A 88 19.82 11.15 -16.70
CA LYS A 88 20.39 12.47 -16.98
C LYS A 88 20.63 12.53 -18.48
N LYS A 89 19.84 13.31 -19.23
CA LYS A 89 20.18 13.65 -20.61
C LYS A 89 21.57 14.30 -20.56
N ARG A 90 22.58 13.70 -21.19
CA ARG A 90 23.79 14.46 -21.55
C ARG A 90 23.33 15.54 -22.52
N LYS A 91 23.63 16.80 -22.22
CA LYS A 91 23.58 17.85 -23.23
C LYS A 91 24.89 17.70 -23.99
N ASP A 92 24.82 17.12 -25.18
CA ASP A 92 25.91 17.25 -26.13
C ASP A 92 25.89 18.72 -26.60
N ALA A 93 27.00 19.41 -26.39
CA ALA A 93 27.29 20.77 -26.81
C ALA A 93 28.59 20.74 -27.60
#